data_AF-A0A7G2LVA9-F1
#
_entry.id   AF-A0A7G2LVA9-F1
#
_cell.length_a   1.000
_cell.length_b   1.000
_cell.length_c   1.000
_cell.angle_alpha   90.00
_cell.angle_beta   90.00
_cell.angle_gamma   90.00
#
_symmetry.space_group_name_H-M   'P 1'
#
loop_
_entity.id
_entity.type
_entity.pdbx_description
1 polymer ?
#
loop_
_entity_poly.entity_id
_entity_poly.type
_entity_poly.pdbx_seq_one_letter_code
_entity_poly.pdbx_strand_id
1 'polypeptide(L)' 'MLGFELSFIWAGIIAAAVLIYVILDGFDLGVGLLFPMTKDEGERNVMMNSVAPIWDGNETWLVLGGGG' A
#
# COMPACT_ATOMS: atom_id res chain seq x y z
N MET A 1 -23.36 26.09 6.66
CA MET A 1 -22.22 25.32 7.20
C MET A 1 -22.25 23.96 6.52
N LEU A 2 -21.12 23.48 6.00
CA LEU A 2 -21.03 22.12 5.46
C LEU A 2 -21.50 21.14 6.55
N GLY A 3 -22.65 20.49 6.38
CA GLY A 3 -23.33 19.66 7.38
C GLY A 3 -22.70 18.29 7.58
N PHE A 4 -21.37 18.20 7.51
CA PHE A 4 -20.65 16.95 7.72
C PHE A 4 -20.17 16.90 9.17
N GLU A 5 -20.66 15.89 9.90
CA GLU A 5 -20.14 15.56 11.21
C GLU A 5 -18.65 15.23 11.11
N LEU A 6 -17.86 15.73 12.05
CA LEU A 6 -16.41 15.53 12.09
C LEU A 6 -16.04 14.04 12.03
N SER A 7 -16.86 13.18 12.62
CA SER A 7 -16.70 11.73 12.58
C SER A 7 -16.78 11.15 11.15
N PHE A 8 -17.65 11.66 10.28
CA PHE A 8 -17.73 11.22 8.89
C PHE A 8 -16.53 11.69 8.07
N ILE A 9 -16.00 12.88 8.37
CA ILE A 9 -14.79 13.40 7.73
C ILE A 9 -13.60 12.49 8.07
N TRP A 10 -13.40 12.18 9.35
CA TRP A 10 -12.32 11.27 9.78
C TRP A 10 -12.49 9.85 9.24
N ALA A 11 -13.71 9.31 9.27
CA ALA A 11 -13.99 8.01 8.65
C ALA A 11 -13.63 8.00 7.15
N GLY A 12 -13.91 9.08 6.43
CA GLY A 12 -13.51 9.23 5.03
C GLY A 12 -12.00 9.29 4.84
N ILE A 13 -11.26 9.98 5.72
CA ILE A 13 -9.79 10.05 5.68
C ILE A 13 -9.17 8.67 5.94
N ILE A 14 -9.64 7.96 6.97
CA ILE A 14 -9.15 6.61 7.29
C ILE A 14 -9.47 5.64 6.15
N ALA A 15 -10.68 5.67 5.62
CA ALA A 15 -11.07 4.82 4.49
C ALA A 15 -10.22 5.11 3.24
N ALA A 16 -9.93 6.39 2.96
CA ALA A 16 -9.03 6.76 1.87
C ALA A 16 -7.60 6.28 2.10
N ALA A 17 -7.06 6.42 3.32
CA ALA A 17 -5.72 5.94 3.68
C ALA A 17 -5.59 4.42 3.50
N VAL A 18 -6.57 3.65 3.99
CA VAL A 18 -6.62 2.19 3.83
C VAL A 18 -6.77 1.81 2.35
N LEU A 19 -7.61 2.51 1.58
CA LEU A 19 -7.76 2.24 0.14
C LEU A 19 -6.46 2.48 -0.62
N ILE A 20 -5.76 3.58 -0.34
CA ILE A 20 -4.46 3.89 -0.95
C ILE A 20 -3.45 2.81 -0.58
N TYR A 21 -3.37 2.41 0.69
CA TYR A 21 -2.52 1.30 1.13
C TYR A 21 -2.80 0.02 0.34
N VAL A 22 -4.07 -0.42 0.25
CA VAL A 22 -4.45 -1.64 -0.46
C VAL A 22 -4.04 -1.60 -1.93
N ILE A 23 -4.14 -0.44 -2.58
CA ILE A 23 -3.76 -0.28 -3.99
C ILE A 23 -2.23 -0.32 -4.14
N LEU A 24 -1.51 0.46 -3.34
CA LEU A 24 -0.07 0.65 -3.50
C LEU A 24 0.72 -0.56 -2.98
N ASP A 25 0.52 -0.93 -1.71
CA ASP A 25 1.20 -2.08 -1.09
C ASP A 25 0.68 -3.41 -1.65
N GLY A 26 -0.55 -3.43 -2.17
CA GLY A 26 -1.10 -4.60 -2.87
C GLY A 26 -0.28 -5.00 -4.11
N PHE A 27 0.37 -4.05 -4.79
CA PHE A 27 1.33 -4.36 -5.84
C PHE A 27 2.60 -5.03 -5.28
N ASP A 28 3.17 -4.48 -4.21
CA ASP A 28 4.39 -4.98 -3.57
C ASP A 28 4.20 -6.41 -3.06
N LEU A 29 3.11 -6.64 -2.34
CA LEU A 29 2.70 -7.97 -1.86
C LEU A 29 2.39 -8.92 -3.01
N GLY A 30 1.80 -8.42 -4.10
CA GLY A 30 1.56 -9.19 -5.33
C GLY A 30 2.87 -9.67 -5.97
N VAL A 31 3.87 -8.80 -6.07
CA VAL A 31 5.23 -9.18 -6.53
C VAL A 31 5.84 -10.20 -5.59
N GLY A 32 5.73 -10.00 -4.27
CA GLY A 32 6.19 -10.95 -3.26
C GLY A 32 5.54 -12.34 -3.37
N LEU A 33 4.24 -12.39 -3.69
CA LEU A 33 3.51 -13.66 -3.88
C LEU A 33 3.95 -14.40 -5.15
N LEU A 34 4.28 -13.67 -6.21
CA LEU A 34 4.76 -14.24 -7.47
C LEU A 34 6.26 -14.61 -7.42
N PHE A 35 7.05 -13.99 -6.54
CA PHE A 35 8.50 -14.17 -6.47
C PHE A 35 8.98 -15.65 -6.40
N PRO A 36 8.34 -16.56 -5.63
CA PRO A 36 8.73 -17.97 -5.61
C PRO A 36 8.44 -18.73 -6.91
N MET A 37 7.52 -18.23 -7.75
CA MET A 37 7.15 -18.84 -9.03
C MET A 37 8.20 -18.59 -10.11
N THR A 38 8.93 -17.46 -10.01
CA THR A 38 10.03 -17.11 -10.89
C THR A 38 11.27 -17.92 -10.52
N LYS A 39 11.90 -18.59 -11.50
CA LYS A 39 13.12 -19.39 -11.28
C LYS A 39 14.40 -18.70 -11.75
N ASP A 40 14.27 -17.72 -12.64
CA ASP A 40 15.40 -16.94 -13.15
C ASP A 40 15.84 -15.88 -12.14
N GLU A 41 17.14 -15.82 -11.86
CA GLU A 41 17.70 -14.88 -10.88
C GLU A 41 17.68 -13.43 -11.40
N GLY A 42 17.80 -13.24 -12.71
CA GLY A 42 17.72 -11.92 -13.34
C GLY A 42 16.31 -11.33 -13.22
N GLU A 43 15.29 -12.13 -13.54
CA GLU A 43 13.88 -11.76 -13.37
C GLU A 43 13.56 -11.47 -11.90
N ARG A 44 14.04 -12.28 -10.95
CA ARG A 44 13.90 -12.02 -9.51
C ARG A 44 14.53 -10.69 -9.10
N ASN A 45 15.70 -10.37 -9.63
CA ASN A 45 16.35 -9.09 -9.34
C ASN A 45 15.52 -7.92 -9.90
N VAL A 46 14.96 -8.05 -11.10
CA VAL A 46 14.05 -7.04 -11.67
C VAL A 46 12.79 -6.87 -10.81
N MET A 47 12.18 -7.98 -10.36
CA MET A 47 11.02 -7.95 -9.46
C MET A 47 11.33 -7.17 -8.18
N MET A 48 12.45 -7.47 -7.51
CA MET A 48 12.84 -6.76 -6.28
C MET A 48 13.13 -5.27 -6.53
N ASN A 49 13.86 -4.95 -7.60
CA ASN A 49 14.18 -3.55 -7.93
C ASN A 49 12.96 -2.72 -8.33
N SER A 50 11.86 -3.36 -8.75
CA SER A 50 10.61 -2.66 -9.07
C SER A 50 9.84 -2.19 -7.82
N VAL A 51 10.06 -2.83 -6.67
CA VAL A 51 9.32 -2.60 -5.41
C VAL A 51 10.17 -1.82 -4.40
N ALA A 52 11.47 -2.12 -4.33
CA ALA A 52 12.40 -1.56 -3.34
C ALA A 52 12.35 -0.01 -3.16
N PRO A 53 12.22 0.83 -4.20
CA PRO A 53 12.25 2.29 -4.00
C PRO A 53 10.94 2.88 -3.42
N ILE A 54 9.83 2.13 -3.41
CA ILE A 54 8.51 2.66 -3.03
C ILE A 54 7.88 1.99 -1.81
N TRP A 55 8.29 0.75 -1.50
CA TRP A 55 7.67 -0.09 -0.48
C TRP A 55 7.55 0.59 0.91
N ASP A 56 8.64 1.18 1.40
CA ASP A 56 8.65 1.89 2.70
C ASP A 56 7.64 3.07 2.75
N GLY A 57 7.43 3.74 1.61
CA GLY A 57 6.42 4.79 1.49
C GLY A 57 4.99 4.25 1.54
N ASN A 58 4.77 3.03 1.02
CA ASN A 58 3.45 2.40 0.98
C ASN A 58 2.99 1.99 2.39
N GLU A 59 3.90 1.51 3.24
CA GLU A 59 3.59 1.14 4.63
C GLU A 59 3.09 2.33 5.47
N THR A 60 3.51 3.57 5.13
CA THR A 60 3.08 4.78 5.85
C THR A 60 1.56 5.00 5.76
N TRP A 61 0.91 4.57 4.67
CA TRP A 61 -0.54 4.66 4.52
C TRP A 61 -1.28 3.71 5.46
N LEU A 62 -0.71 2.54 5.74
CA LEU A 62 -1.26 1.63 6.75
C LEU A 62 -1.15 2.22 8.15
N VAL A 63 -0.02 2.86 8.47
CA VAL A 63 0.18 3.54 9.76
C VAL A 63 -0.86 4.66 9.94
N LEU A 64 -1.12 5.45 8.90
CA LEU A 64 -2.16 6.48 8.92
C LEU A 64 -3.56 5.89 9.07
N GLY A 65 -3.88 4.80 8.36
CA GLY A 65 -5.18 4.14 8.43
C GLY A 65 -5.43 3.39 9.74
N GLY A 66 -4.39 2.84 10.36
CA GLY A 66 -4.48 2.09 11.63
C GLY A 66 -4.31 2.95 12.88
N GLY A 67 -3.62 4.08 12.78
CA GLY A 67 -3.41 5.03 13.89
C GLY A 67 -4.40 6.20 13.94
N GLY A 68 -5.20 6.40 12.88
CA GLY A 68 -6.22 7.45 12.76
C GLY A 68 -7.51 7.18 13.54
#